data_AF-A0A453RNZ8-F1
#
_entry.id   AF-A0A453RNZ8-F1
#
_cell.length_a   1.000
_cell.length_b   1.000
_cell.length_c   1.000
_cell.angle_alpha   90.00
_cell.angle_beta   90.00
_cell.angle_gamma   90.00
#
_symmetry.space_group_name_H-M   'P 1'
#
loop_
_entity.id
_entity.type
_entity.pdbx_description
1 polymer ?
#
loop_
_entity_poly.entity_id
_entity_poly.type
_entity_poly.pdbx_seq_one_letter_code
_entity_poly.pdbx_strand_id
1 'polypeptide(L)'
;RKYDDVMASPTKSTASRAPMSPPRFCPSPNGNSFCNSKMAPFTPVSTAMTTAKWLRSAISPLPSKPSGELLRFFSACDKDVTDDITCRAAIILGAIFTGSSFGERMCTSLRNTSGMDAIWTEQRKMEALKLYYRVLESMCRAESQILSGSNLTSLLSNERFHRCMIACSAELVLATHKTVTMMFPAVLEKTGITAFDLSKVIESFVRHEDSLPRELKRHLNSLEERLLESMAWEKGSSMYNSLIVARPTLSAEINRLGLLAEPMPSLDAIAVHHDISLGGLPPLPFHKQPG
;
A
#
# COMPACT_ATOMS: atom_id res chain seq x y z
N ARG A 1 -44.27 -58.36 14.94
CA ARG A 1 -43.54 -57.44 14.03
C ARG A 1 -42.06 -57.78 14.21
N LYS A 2 -41.54 -58.73 13.41
CA LYS A 2 -40.66 -58.53 12.23
C LYS A 2 -39.34 -57.83 12.58
N TYR A 3 -38.14 -58.27 12.23
CA TYR A 3 -37.47 -59.53 11.82
C TYR A 3 -35.99 -59.07 11.75
N ASP A 4 -35.05 -59.82 12.32
CA ASP A 4 -33.61 -59.66 12.06
C ASP A 4 -33.29 -60.10 10.62
N ASP A 5 -32.31 -59.48 9.96
CA ASP A 5 -31.23 -60.22 9.30
C ASP A 5 -30.07 -59.36 8.77
N VAL A 6 -28.94 -60.04 8.65
CA VAL A 6 -27.55 -59.58 8.56
C VAL A 6 -26.97 -59.71 7.12
N MET A 7 -25.99 -58.84 6.80
CA MET A 7 -24.91 -58.93 5.78
C MET A 7 -25.22 -59.03 4.27
N ALA A 8 -24.60 -58.13 3.48
CA ALA A 8 -23.55 -58.41 2.47
C ALA A 8 -23.45 -57.31 1.38
N SER A 9 -22.22 -56.99 0.95
CA SER A 9 -21.87 -56.31 -0.33
C SER A 9 -21.56 -57.39 -1.39
N PRO A 10 -21.69 -57.20 -2.74
CA PRO A 10 -20.76 -56.35 -3.52
C PRO A 10 -21.24 -55.74 -4.88
N THR A 11 -20.45 -54.75 -5.36
CA THR A 11 -20.13 -54.21 -6.72
C THR A 11 -21.00 -54.35 -8.01
N LYS A 12 -21.07 -53.19 -8.71
CA LYS A 12 -21.00 -52.87 -10.18
C LYS A 12 -22.17 -53.22 -11.13
N SER A 13 -22.81 -52.20 -11.72
CA SER A 13 -22.62 -51.77 -13.14
C SER A 13 -23.61 -50.69 -13.63
N THR A 14 -23.05 -49.64 -14.21
CA THR A 14 -23.45 -48.84 -15.40
C THR A 14 -24.92 -48.47 -15.68
N ALA A 15 -25.21 -47.16 -15.73
CA ALA A 15 -25.89 -46.51 -16.87
C ALA A 15 -25.77 -44.97 -16.79
N SER A 16 -25.50 -44.37 -17.94
CA SER A 16 -25.22 -42.96 -18.21
C SER A 16 -26.47 -42.06 -18.22
N ARG A 17 -26.32 -40.77 -17.84
CA ARG A 17 -27.09 -39.68 -18.46
C ARG A 17 -26.41 -38.31 -18.32
N ALA A 18 -26.51 -37.55 -19.41
CA ALA A 18 -25.79 -36.35 -19.81
C ALA A 18 -25.95 -35.08 -18.92
N PRO A 19 -25.05 -34.09 -19.05
CA PRO A 19 -25.04 -32.89 -18.22
C PRO A 19 -26.08 -31.84 -18.65
N MET A 20 -26.64 -31.17 -17.64
CA MET A 20 -27.64 -30.10 -17.71
C MET A 20 -27.10 -28.83 -18.39
N SER A 21 -27.89 -28.25 -19.30
CA SER A 21 -27.62 -26.93 -19.92
C SER A 21 -28.18 -25.78 -19.06
N PRO A 22 -27.61 -24.55 -19.12
CA PRO A 22 -28.13 -23.39 -18.38
C PRO A 22 -29.34 -22.75 -19.07
N PRO A 23 -30.19 -21.99 -18.32
CA PRO A 23 -31.47 -21.50 -18.83
C PRO A 23 -31.30 -20.35 -19.82
N ARG A 24 -32.03 -20.43 -20.94
CA ARG A 24 -32.12 -19.37 -21.96
C ARG A 24 -33.10 -18.29 -21.51
N PHE A 25 -32.68 -17.03 -21.51
CA PHE A 25 -33.59 -15.88 -21.36
C PHE A 25 -34.24 -15.53 -22.70
N CYS A 26 -35.57 -15.52 -22.75
CA CYS A 26 -36.35 -14.98 -23.86
C CYS A 26 -36.69 -13.51 -23.58
N PRO A 27 -36.44 -12.55 -24.50
CA PRO A 27 -37.06 -11.25 -24.41
C PRO A 27 -38.39 -11.25 -25.18
N SER A 28 -39.46 -10.83 -24.51
CA SER A 28 -40.73 -10.48 -25.17
C SER A 28 -40.69 -9.01 -25.59
N PRO A 29 -41.13 -8.62 -26.80
CA PRO A 29 -41.12 -7.23 -27.23
C PRO A 29 -42.50 -6.59 -26.98
N ASN A 30 -42.54 -5.51 -26.20
CA ASN A 30 -43.36 -4.29 -26.38
C ASN A 30 -43.63 -3.59 -25.04
N GLY A 31 -43.24 -2.32 -24.94
CA GLY A 31 -43.62 -1.44 -23.82
C GLY A 31 -42.67 -0.27 -23.64
N ASN A 32 -43.14 0.92 -23.99
CA ASN A 32 -42.40 2.17 -24.12
C ASN A 32 -42.08 2.85 -22.77
N SER A 33 -40.89 3.46 -22.67
CA SER A 33 -40.46 4.54 -21.76
C SER A 33 -40.48 4.30 -20.23
N PHE A 34 -39.30 4.31 -19.59
CA PHE A 34 -38.88 5.32 -18.61
C PHE A 34 -37.43 5.03 -18.18
N CYS A 35 -36.58 6.06 -18.29
CA CYS A 35 -35.18 6.08 -17.89
C CYS A 35 -35.05 5.83 -16.37
N ASN A 36 -34.68 4.61 -16.01
CA ASN A 36 -34.03 4.34 -14.74
C ASN A 36 -32.66 3.77 -15.09
N SER A 37 -31.60 4.52 -14.85
CA SER A 37 -30.25 3.98 -14.83
C SER A 37 -30.19 2.98 -13.67
N LYS A 38 -30.66 1.76 -13.91
CA LYS A 38 -30.40 0.61 -13.05
C LYS A 38 -28.89 0.46 -13.07
N MET A 39 -28.21 1.04 -12.07
CA MET A 39 -26.81 0.75 -11.81
C MET A 39 -26.72 -0.77 -11.78
N ALA A 40 -25.99 -1.33 -12.75
CA ALA A 40 -25.67 -2.73 -12.75
C ALA A 40 -25.05 -3.06 -11.39
N PRO A 41 -25.41 -4.20 -10.76
CA PRO A 41 -24.84 -4.57 -9.47
C PRO A 41 -23.31 -4.56 -9.57
N PHE A 42 -22.64 -4.00 -8.56
CA PHE A 42 -21.18 -3.98 -8.47
C PHE A 42 -20.66 -5.41 -8.35
N THR A 43 -20.39 -6.02 -9.50
CA THR A 43 -19.76 -7.35 -9.54
C THR A 43 -18.28 -7.20 -9.19
N PRO A 44 -17.64 -8.22 -8.59
CA PRO A 44 -16.21 -8.20 -8.30
C PRO A 44 -15.35 -7.84 -9.52
N VAL A 45 -15.79 -8.24 -10.72
CA VAL A 45 -15.18 -7.90 -12.00
C VAL A 45 -15.27 -6.40 -12.29
N SER A 46 -16.46 -5.79 -12.15
CA SER A 46 -16.66 -4.36 -12.38
C SER A 46 -15.80 -3.49 -11.45
N THR A 47 -15.71 -3.86 -10.17
CA THR A 47 -14.81 -3.19 -9.22
C THR A 47 -13.34 -3.34 -9.64
N ALA A 48 -12.90 -4.54 -10.04
CA ALA A 48 -11.52 -4.76 -10.50
C ALA A 48 -11.20 -3.94 -11.76
N MET A 49 -12.14 -3.88 -12.70
CA MET A 49 -11.99 -3.07 -13.91
C MET A 49 -11.91 -1.57 -13.59
N THR A 50 -12.67 -1.10 -12.60
CA THR A 50 -12.69 0.32 -12.18
C THR A 50 -11.36 0.73 -11.56
N THR A 51 -10.85 -0.05 -10.59
CA THR A 51 -9.57 0.24 -9.93
C THR A 51 -8.40 0.12 -10.91
N ALA A 52 -8.40 -0.88 -11.79
CA ALA A 52 -7.38 -1.05 -12.82
C ALA A 52 -7.46 0.01 -13.93
N LYS A 53 -8.67 0.53 -14.25
CA LYS A 53 -8.83 1.65 -15.19
C LYS A 53 -8.25 2.93 -14.59
N TRP A 54 -8.53 3.19 -13.31
CA TRP A 54 -7.96 4.34 -12.62
C TRP A 54 -6.44 4.31 -12.65
N LEU A 55 -5.81 3.19 -12.25
CA LEU A 55 -4.36 3.07 -12.28
C LEU A 55 -3.78 3.39 -13.67
N ARG A 56 -4.33 2.78 -14.73
CA ARG A 56 -3.88 2.95 -16.11
C ARG A 56 -4.06 4.36 -16.68
N SER A 57 -5.06 5.10 -16.21
CA SER A 57 -5.41 6.41 -16.75
C SER A 57 -4.89 7.58 -15.92
N ALA A 58 -4.94 7.47 -14.59
CA ALA A 58 -4.52 8.53 -13.68
C ALA A 58 -3.03 8.43 -13.31
N ILE A 59 -2.48 7.22 -13.20
CA ILE A 59 -1.14 7.01 -12.60
C ILE A 59 -0.11 6.56 -13.63
N SER A 60 -0.39 5.51 -14.43
CA SER A 60 0.58 4.97 -15.38
C SER A 60 1.16 6.00 -16.38
N PRO A 61 0.41 7.01 -16.88
CA PRO A 61 0.96 8.01 -17.80
C PRO A 61 1.89 9.04 -17.15
N LEU A 62 1.93 9.13 -15.83
CA LEU A 62 2.73 10.13 -15.11
C LEU A 62 4.23 9.84 -15.23
N PRO A 63 5.08 10.88 -15.15
CA PRO A 63 6.53 10.70 -15.12
C PRO A 63 6.96 10.03 -13.81
N SER A 64 8.03 9.24 -13.88
CA SER A 64 8.67 8.60 -12.71
C SER A 64 9.61 9.54 -11.95
N LYS A 65 9.51 10.85 -12.18
CA LYS A 65 10.34 11.89 -11.57
C LYS A 65 9.43 12.98 -10.97
N PRO A 66 9.91 13.72 -9.97
CA PRO A 66 9.22 14.91 -9.48
C PRO A 66 8.89 15.87 -10.63
N SER A 67 7.72 16.51 -10.57
CA SER A 67 7.36 17.56 -11.53
C SER A 67 8.20 18.81 -11.29
N GLY A 68 8.19 19.74 -12.25
CA GLY A 68 8.84 21.05 -12.06
C GLY A 68 8.25 21.86 -10.90
N GLU A 69 6.96 21.70 -10.62
CA GLU A 69 6.31 22.36 -9.47
C GLU A 69 6.79 21.75 -8.15
N LEU A 70 6.90 20.42 -8.10
CA LEU A 70 7.38 19.71 -6.92
C LEU A 70 8.86 20.03 -6.63
N LEU A 71 9.70 20.09 -7.66
CA LEU A 71 11.11 20.51 -7.54
C LEU A 71 11.25 21.95 -7.02
N ARG A 72 10.32 22.84 -7.37
CA ARG A 72 10.28 24.20 -6.82
C ARG A 72 9.99 24.20 -5.31
N PHE A 73 9.14 23.30 -4.82
CA PHE A 73 8.95 23.15 -3.36
C PHE A 73 10.20 22.58 -2.67
N PHE A 74 10.88 21.62 -3.31
CA PHE A 74 12.10 21.03 -2.75
C PHE A 74 13.23 22.03 -2.61
N SER A 75 13.47 22.83 -3.66
CA SER A 75 14.50 23.89 -3.66
C SER A 75 14.17 25.10 -2.79
N ALA A 76 12.88 25.31 -2.44
CA ALA A 76 12.45 26.38 -1.54
C ALA A 76 12.61 26.04 -0.05
N CYS A 77 13.03 24.82 0.29
CA CYS A 77 13.38 24.45 1.65
C CYS A 77 14.72 25.06 2.07
N ASP A 78 15.04 25.04 3.37
CA ASP A 78 16.29 25.60 3.92
C ASP A 78 17.54 24.98 3.28
N LYS A 79 17.40 23.72 2.84
CA LYS A 79 18.35 22.98 2.00
C LYS A 79 17.55 22.26 0.92
N ASP A 80 18.13 22.11 -0.27
CA ASP A 80 17.48 21.32 -1.32
C ASP A 80 17.37 19.85 -0.87
N VAL A 81 16.14 19.36 -0.79
CA VAL A 81 15.79 18.00 -0.34
C VAL A 81 15.56 17.02 -1.50
N THR A 82 15.83 17.42 -2.74
CA THR A 82 15.54 16.61 -3.94
C THR A 82 16.22 15.24 -3.90
N ASP A 83 17.52 15.21 -3.61
CA ASP A 83 18.30 13.97 -3.58
C ASP A 83 17.88 13.08 -2.40
N ASP A 84 17.64 13.66 -1.23
CA ASP A 84 17.19 12.97 -0.03
C ASP A 84 15.83 12.27 -0.26
N ILE A 85 14.87 13.00 -0.82
CA ILE A 85 13.55 12.45 -1.13
C ILE A 85 13.63 11.36 -2.21
N THR A 86 14.41 11.58 -3.26
CA THR A 86 14.55 10.63 -4.38
C THR A 86 15.25 9.34 -3.91
N CYS A 87 16.32 9.47 -3.13
CA CYS A 87 17.05 8.35 -2.54
C CYS A 87 16.16 7.54 -1.60
N ARG A 88 15.46 8.22 -0.68
CA ARG A 88 14.49 7.59 0.23
C ARG A 88 13.41 6.82 -0.52
N ALA A 89 12.81 7.43 -1.54
CA ALA A 89 11.78 6.77 -2.34
C ALA A 89 12.31 5.50 -3.03
N ALA A 90 13.51 5.55 -3.59
CA ALA A 90 14.15 4.40 -4.23
C ALA A 90 14.41 3.25 -3.25
N ILE A 91 14.97 3.54 -2.07
CA ILE A 91 15.31 2.54 -1.05
C ILE A 91 14.05 1.89 -0.48
N ILE A 92 13.07 2.69 -0.06
CA ILE A 92 11.86 2.19 0.59
C ILE A 92 11.01 1.36 -0.37
N LEU A 93 10.85 1.81 -1.61
CA LEU A 93 10.19 1.00 -2.64
C LEU A 93 10.99 -0.27 -2.96
N GLY A 94 12.32 -0.18 -3.00
CA GLY A 94 13.18 -1.35 -3.17
C GLY A 94 12.97 -2.40 -2.07
N ALA A 95 12.84 -1.98 -0.81
CA ALA A 95 12.60 -2.85 0.34
C ALA A 95 11.20 -3.49 0.30
N ILE A 96 10.18 -2.72 -0.09
CA ILE A 96 8.80 -3.20 -0.26
C ILE A 96 8.76 -4.31 -1.33
N PHE A 97 9.36 -4.04 -2.49
CA PHE A 97 9.27 -4.88 -3.69
C PHE A 97 10.45 -5.85 -3.85
N THR A 98 11.26 -6.11 -2.80
CA THR A 98 12.38 -7.07 -2.87
C THR A 98 11.88 -8.49 -3.17
N GLY A 99 12.46 -9.13 -4.19
CA GLY A 99 11.92 -10.33 -4.85
C GLY A 99 11.77 -11.58 -3.98
N SER A 100 12.51 -11.71 -2.88
CA SER A 100 12.43 -12.89 -2.00
C SER A 100 11.13 -12.97 -1.21
N SER A 101 10.58 -11.85 -0.74
CA SER A 101 9.39 -11.87 0.14
C SER A 101 8.08 -11.64 -0.62
N PHE A 102 8.14 -10.97 -1.76
CA PHE A 102 6.96 -10.70 -2.59
C PHE A 102 6.62 -11.90 -3.51
N GLY A 103 7.63 -12.55 -4.10
CA GLY A 103 7.44 -13.67 -5.03
C GLY A 103 7.25 -15.04 -4.35
N GLU A 104 7.94 -15.31 -3.23
CA GLU A 104 7.99 -16.66 -2.64
C GLU A 104 6.69 -17.11 -1.96
N ARG A 105 5.80 -16.17 -1.59
CA ARG A 105 4.54 -16.47 -0.90
C ARG A 105 3.26 -16.10 -1.65
N MET A 106 3.35 -15.56 -2.87
CA MET A 106 2.18 -15.21 -3.69
C MET A 106 1.66 -16.35 -4.56
N CYS A 107 2.44 -17.42 -4.74
CA CYS A 107 2.00 -18.58 -5.50
C CYS A 107 2.71 -19.85 -5.03
N THR A 108 2.04 -20.67 -4.23
CA THR A 108 2.47 -22.06 -3.99
C THR A 108 2.37 -22.94 -5.27
N SER A 109 1.89 -22.40 -6.40
CA SER A 109 1.59 -23.17 -7.61
C SER A 109 2.43 -22.88 -8.86
N LEU A 110 3.29 -21.85 -8.92
CA LEU A 110 3.99 -21.48 -10.16
C LEU A 110 5.45 -21.05 -9.90
N ARG A 111 6.34 -22.03 -9.66
CA ARG A 111 7.79 -21.80 -9.46
C ARG A 111 8.59 -21.54 -10.76
N ASN A 112 7.94 -21.37 -11.91
CA ASN A 112 8.62 -21.35 -13.22
C ASN A 112 8.55 -20.01 -13.99
N THR A 113 8.22 -18.88 -13.34
CA THR A 113 7.97 -17.57 -14.01
C THR A 113 8.85 -16.41 -13.55
N SER A 114 10.06 -16.68 -13.03
CA SER A 114 10.93 -15.68 -12.36
C SER A 114 11.14 -14.36 -13.13
N GLY A 115 11.23 -14.40 -14.46
CA GLY A 115 11.38 -13.19 -15.29
C GLY A 115 10.10 -12.35 -15.44
N MET A 116 8.92 -12.99 -15.50
CA MET A 116 7.64 -12.28 -15.62
C MET A 116 7.27 -11.60 -14.31
N ASP A 117 7.60 -12.24 -13.19
CA ASP A 117 7.36 -11.72 -11.84
C ASP A 117 8.23 -10.49 -11.56
N ALA A 118 9.47 -10.46 -12.08
CA ALA A 118 10.36 -9.31 -11.96
C ALA A 118 9.84 -8.08 -12.75
N ILE A 119 9.40 -8.27 -13.99
CA ILE A 119 8.83 -7.18 -14.81
C ILE A 119 7.55 -6.62 -14.16
N TRP A 120 6.68 -7.51 -13.69
CA TRP A 120 5.46 -7.11 -12.99
C TRP A 120 5.79 -6.30 -11.74
N THR A 121 6.75 -6.77 -10.95
CA THR A 121 7.20 -6.12 -9.70
C THR A 121 7.75 -4.72 -9.96
N GLU A 122 8.65 -4.59 -10.93
CA GLU A 122 9.22 -3.29 -11.29
C GLU A 122 8.13 -2.33 -11.80
N GLN A 123 7.18 -2.80 -12.60
CA GLN A 123 6.07 -1.97 -13.05
C GLN A 123 5.22 -1.45 -11.87
N ARG A 124 4.91 -2.29 -10.88
CA ARG A 124 4.14 -1.86 -9.68
C ARG A 124 4.93 -0.89 -8.83
N LYS A 125 6.22 -1.14 -8.64
CA LYS A 125 7.15 -0.25 -7.95
C LYS A 125 7.16 1.14 -8.61
N MET A 126 7.20 1.18 -9.94
CA MET A 126 7.17 2.44 -10.69
C MET A 126 5.82 3.17 -10.58
N GLU A 127 4.70 2.45 -10.60
CA GLU A 127 3.38 3.05 -10.39
C GLU A 127 3.22 3.61 -8.97
N ALA A 128 3.78 2.93 -7.96
CA ALA A 128 3.78 3.42 -6.58
C ALA A 128 4.62 4.70 -6.44
N LEU A 129 5.78 4.78 -7.11
CA LEU A 129 6.60 5.99 -7.15
C LEU A 129 5.87 7.18 -7.78
N LYS A 130 5.18 6.94 -8.90
CA LYS A 130 4.39 7.97 -9.61
C LYS A 130 3.26 8.51 -8.74
N LEU A 131 2.51 7.60 -8.10
CA LEU A 131 1.45 7.97 -7.17
C LEU A 131 2.01 8.77 -5.98
N TYR A 132 3.13 8.34 -5.41
CA TYR A 132 3.79 9.03 -4.31
C TYR A 132 4.11 10.49 -4.64
N TYR A 133 4.79 10.76 -5.78
CA TYR A 133 5.12 12.14 -6.16
C TYR A 133 3.88 12.98 -6.43
N ARG A 134 2.85 12.39 -7.06
CA ARG A 134 1.59 13.08 -7.34
C ARG A 134 0.88 13.52 -6.06
N VAL A 135 0.72 12.63 -5.08
CA VAL A 135 0.04 12.98 -3.82
C VAL A 135 0.91 13.93 -3.00
N LEU A 136 2.24 13.75 -2.99
CA LEU A 136 3.16 14.68 -2.32
C LEU A 136 3.04 16.10 -2.86
N GLU A 137 2.97 16.29 -4.19
CA GLU A 137 2.77 17.60 -4.80
C GLU A 137 1.42 18.22 -4.40
N SER A 138 0.35 17.43 -4.40
CA SER A 138 -0.97 17.86 -3.97
C SER A 138 -0.97 18.34 -2.50
N MET A 139 -0.29 17.59 -1.61
CA MET A 139 -0.09 17.98 -0.22
C MET A 139 0.77 19.26 -0.09
N CYS A 140 1.86 19.38 -0.85
CA CYS A 140 2.69 20.59 -0.83
C CYS A 140 1.91 21.83 -1.28
N ARG A 141 1.06 21.68 -2.30
CA ARG A 141 0.18 22.75 -2.77
C ARG A 141 -0.80 23.17 -1.69
N ALA A 142 -1.46 22.21 -1.03
CA ALA A 142 -2.39 22.50 0.06
C ALA A 142 -1.68 23.18 1.24
N GLU A 143 -0.54 22.65 1.68
CA GLU A 143 0.22 23.17 2.81
C GLU A 143 0.77 24.58 2.54
N SER A 144 1.24 24.85 1.31
CA SER A 144 1.71 26.17 0.92
C SER A 144 0.61 27.25 0.98
N GLN A 145 -0.64 26.88 0.68
CA GLN A 145 -1.78 27.78 0.83
C GLN A 145 -2.10 28.05 2.30
N ILE A 146 -2.04 27.02 3.16
CA ILE A 146 -2.29 27.15 4.60
C ILE A 146 -1.24 28.03 5.26
N LEU A 147 0.04 27.81 4.94
CA LEU A 147 1.17 28.53 5.54
C LEU A 147 1.43 29.90 4.89
N SER A 148 0.72 30.24 3.79
CA SER A 148 0.97 31.45 2.99
C SER A 148 2.45 31.63 2.61
N GLY A 149 3.14 30.52 2.35
CA GLY A 149 4.58 30.49 2.09
C GLY A 149 4.99 29.24 1.32
N SER A 150 6.20 29.26 0.75
CA SER A 150 6.74 28.15 -0.06
C SER A 150 7.74 27.26 0.69
N ASN A 151 8.19 27.68 1.88
CA ASN A 151 9.13 26.90 2.68
C ASN A 151 8.38 25.83 3.47
N LEU A 152 8.52 24.57 3.03
CA LEU A 152 7.88 23.40 3.63
C LEU A 152 8.90 22.46 4.31
N THR A 153 10.04 23.00 4.78
CA THR A 153 11.16 22.21 5.31
C THR A 153 10.72 21.22 6.39
N SER A 154 9.88 21.65 7.34
CA SER A 154 9.40 20.76 8.41
C SER A 154 8.61 19.55 7.91
N LEU A 155 7.90 19.68 6.78
CA LEU A 155 7.14 18.60 6.16
C LEU A 155 8.05 17.72 5.29
N LEU A 156 8.84 18.35 4.43
CA LEU A 156 9.65 17.68 3.40
C LEU A 156 10.96 17.08 3.91
N SER A 157 11.44 17.50 5.08
CA SER A 157 12.56 16.83 5.76
C SER A 157 12.11 15.70 6.68
N ASN A 158 10.80 15.47 6.83
CA ASN A 158 10.28 14.43 7.71
C ASN A 158 10.35 13.06 7.04
N GLU A 159 11.42 12.32 7.32
CA GLU A 159 11.63 10.99 6.78
C GLU A 159 10.47 10.01 7.05
N ARG A 160 9.91 10.04 8.27
CA ARG A 160 8.83 9.13 8.67
C ARG A 160 7.57 9.38 7.83
N PHE A 161 7.22 10.65 7.60
CA PHE A 161 6.13 11.04 6.71
C PHE A 161 6.32 10.46 5.31
N HIS A 162 7.50 10.62 4.71
CA HIS A 162 7.79 10.07 3.39
C HIS A 162 7.68 8.55 3.33
N ARG A 163 8.24 7.83 4.32
CA ARG A 163 8.12 6.36 4.39
C ARG A 163 6.66 5.90 4.46
N CYS A 164 5.84 6.55 5.27
CA CYS A 164 4.39 6.27 5.34
C CYS A 164 3.67 6.55 4.01
N MET A 165 3.96 7.68 3.37
CA MET A 165 3.40 8.05 2.06
C MET A 165 3.75 7.03 0.96
N ILE A 166 5.00 6.57 0.94
CA ILE A 166 5.49 5.56 0.00
C ILE A 166 4.80 4.21 0.25
N ALA A 167 4.72 3.77 1.53
CA ALA A 167 4.03 2.55 1.90
C ALA A 167 2.55 2.58 1.51
N CYS A 168 1.86 3.70 1.77
CA CYS A 168 0.46 3.89 1.39
C CYS A 168 0.28 3.88 -0.14
N SER A 169 1.21 4.48 -0.89
CA SER A 169 1.19 4.46 -2.36
C SER A 169 1.38 3.04 -2.91
N ALA A 170 2.32 2.27 -2.35
CA ALA A 170 2.55 0.89 -2.73
C ALA A 170 1.32 0.00 -2.42
N GLU A 171 0.73 0.13 -1.23
CA GLU A 171 -0.47 -0.60 -0.85
C GLU A 171 -1.62 -0.36 -1.83
N LEU A 172 -1.83 0.90 -2.22
CA LEU A 172 -2.92 1.27 -3.11
C LEU A 172 -2.74 0.69 -4.52
N VAL A 173 -1.53 0.76 -5.05
CA VAL A 173 -1.18 0.16 -6.35
C VAL A 173 -1.41 -1.34 -6.32
N LEU A 174 -0.97 -2.03 -5.26
CA LEU A 174 -1.19 -3.47 -5.11
C LEU A 174 -2.68 -3.81 -5.02
N ALA A 175 -3.44 -3.09 -4.20
CA ALA A 175 -4.87 -3.29 -4.01
C ALA A 175 -5.68 -3.18 -5.31
N THR A 176 -5.23 -2.39 -6.29
CA THR A 176 -5.91 -2.28 -7.59
C THR A 176 -5.95 -3.58 -8.39
N HIS A 177 -4.98 -4.47 -8.17
CA HIS A 177 -4.87 -5.75 -8.85
C HIS A 177 -5.64 -6.88 -8.16
N LYS A 178 -6.22 -6.61 -6.97
CA LYS A 178 -7.08 -7.50 -6.13
C LYS A 178 -6.50 -8.85 -5.69
N THR A 179 -5.51 -9.36 -6.40
CA THR A 179 -4.80 -10.58 -6.07
C THR A 179 -3.69 -10.32 -5.06
N VAL A 180 -3.27 -9.07 -4.90
CA VAL A 180 -2.14 -8.69 -4.06
C VAL A 180 -2.49 -7.51 -3.17
N THR A 181 -2.19 -7.64 -1.89
CA THR A 181 -2.12 -6.53 -0.92
C THR A 181 -0.80 -6.65 -0.17
N MET A 182 -0.32 -5.57 0.44
CA MET A 182 0.82 -5.67 1.33
C MET A 182 0.45 -6.57 2.51
N MET A 183 1.40 -7.43 2.87
CA MET A 183 1.27 -8.27 4.05
C MET A 183 1.69 -7.47 5.26
N PHE A 184 0.71 -7.02 6.04
CA PHE A 184 0.96 -6.48 7.38
C PHE A 184 1.17 -7.65 8.35
N PRO A 185 2.16 -7.58 9.26
CA PRO A 185 3.01 -6.42 9.57
C PRO A 185 4.30 -6.30 8.73
N ALA A 186 4.63 -7.24 7.84
CA ALA A 186 5.93 -7.29 7.15
C ALA A 186 6.31 -6.01 6.38
N VAL A 187 5.34 -5.25 5.83
CA VAL A 187 5.63 -3.93 5.25
C VAL A 187 6.16 -2.93 6.28
N LEU A 188 5.59 -2.91 7.49
CA LEU A 188 5.97 -2.00 8.55
C LEU A 188 7.44 -2.25 8.94
N GLU A 189 7.81 -3.53 9.07
CA GLU A 189 9.18 -3.96 9.36
C GLU A 189 10.16 -3.53 8.26
N LYS A 190 9.86 -3.83 6.99
CA LYS A 190 10.69 -3.48 5.83
C LYS A 190 10.92 -1.97 5.67
N THR A 191 9.92 -1.18 6.02
CA THR A 191 9.98 0.28 5.89
C THR A 191 10.44 0.97 7.17
N GLY A 192 10.51 0.25 8.29
CA GLY A 192 10.89 0.77 9.61
C GLY A 192 9.87 1.73 10.22
N ILE A 193 8.64 1.77 9.71
CA ILE A 193 7.54 2.59 10.26
C ILE A 193 6.65 1.73 11.15
N THR A 194 5.94 2.35 12.09
CA THR A 194 4.94 1.63 12.90
C THR A 194 3.53 1.78 12.30
N ALA A 195 2.60 0.93 12.74
CA ALA A 195 1.20 1.03 12.36
C ALA A 195 0.59 2.39 12.74
N PHE A 196 0.95 2.92 13.91
CA PHE A 196 0.47 4.23 14.37
C PHE A 196 0.96 5.35 13.46
N ASP A 197 2.20 5.29 12.97
CA ASP A 197 2.72 6.31 12.03
C ASP A 197 1.97 6.29 10.71
N LEU A 198 1.74 5.09 10.15
CA LEU A 198 1.02 4.94 8.89
C LEU A 198 -0.42 5.44 9.01
N SER A 199 -1.11 5.12 10.12
CA SER A 199 -2.50 5.56 10.35
C SER A 199 -2.66 7.08 10.25
N LYS A 200 -1.70 7.87 10.75
CA LYS A 200 -1.73 9.34 10.71
C LYS A 200 -1.70 9.92 9.30
N VAL A 201 -1.24 9.16 8.31
CA VAL A 201 -1.08 9.64 6.93
C VAL A 201 -2.25 9.26 6.03
N ILE A 202 -3.00 8.19 6.36
CA ILE A 202 -4.03 7.63 5.46
C ILE A 202 -5.11 8.65 5.14
N GLU A 203 -5.69 9.32 6.14
CA GLU A 203 -6.76 10.31 5.92
C GLU A 203 -6.28 11.44 4.99
N SER A 204 -5.11 12.00 5.28
CA SER A 204 -4.52 13.07 4.47
C SER A 204 -4.21 12.57 3.05
N PHE A 205 -3.73 11.34 2.89
CA PHE A 205 -3.47 10.73 1.58
C PHE A 205 -4.75 10.66 0.74
N VAL A 206 -5.84 10.13 1.32
CA VAL A 206 -7.14 10.02 0.64
C VAL A 206 -7.68 11.40 0.26
N ARG A 207 -7.48 12.40 1.11
CA ARG A 207 -7.90 13.80 0.88
C ARG A 207 -7.16 14.45 -0.29
N HIS A 208 -5.91 14.07 -0.57
CA HIS A 208 -5.08 14.72 -1.58
C HIS A 208 -4.98 13.96 -2.91
N GLU A 209 -5.67 12.83 -3.07
CA GLU A 209 -5.90 12.16 -4.35
C GLU A 209 -7.40 12.08 -4.66
N ASP A 210 -7.95 13.18 -5.18
CA ASP A 210 -9.39 13.32 -5.46
C ASP A 210 -9.93 12.29 -6.45
N SER A 211 -9.08 11.83 -7.37
CA SER A 211 -9.45 10.89 -8.43
C SER A 211 -9.64 9.44 -7.95
N LEU A 212 -9.39 9.16 -6.65
CA LEU A 212 -9.47 7.81 -6.10
C LEU A 212 -10.88 7.19 -6.27
N PRO A 213 -10.97 5.99 -6.87
CA PRO A 213 -12.19 5.19 -6.86
C PRO A 213 -12.67 4.92 -5.44
N ARG A 214 -14.00 4.89 -5.27
CA ARG A 214 -14.64 4.64 -3.97
C ARG A 214 -14.13 3.37 -3.29
N GLU A 215 -13.85 2.33 -4.05
CA GLU A 215 -13.41 1.04 -3.52
C GLU A 215 -11.98 1.10 -2.98
N LEU A 216 -11.13 1.94 -3.56
CA LEU A 216 -9.78 2.19 -3.02
C LEU A 216 -9.84 3.07 -1.77
N LYS A 217 -10.73 4.08 -1.73
CA LYS A 217 -11.00 4.84 -0.49
C LYS A 217 -11.47 3.92 0.63
N ARG A 218 -12.43 3.03 0.34
CA ARG A 218 -12.91 2.03 1.31
C ARG A 218 -11.79 1.08 1.75
N HIS A 219 -10.94 0.64 0.83
CA HIS A 219 -9.78 -0.21 1.15
C HIS A 219 -8.85 0.46 2.15
N LEU A 220 -8.50 1.74 1.92
CA LEU A 220 -7.65 2.51 2.83
C LEU A 220 -8.32 2.74 4.19
N ASN A 221 -9.62 3.01 4.24
CA ASN A 221 -10.35 3.13 5.51
C ASN A 221 -10.32 1.80 6.29
N SER A 222 -10.59 0.66 5.64
CA SER A 222 -10.50 -0.65 6.29
C SER A 222 -9.07 -1.01 6.72
N LEU A 223 -8.06 -0.53 5.99
CA LEU A 223 -6.67 -0.63 6.43
C LEU A 223 -6.44 0.20 7.70
N GLU A 224 -6.88 1.46 7.71
CA GLU A 224 -6.75 2.34 8.87
C GLU A 224 -7.43 1.77 10.12
N GLU A 225 -8.68 1.30 9.99
CA GLU A 225 -9.41 0.61 11.04
C GLU A 225 -8.61 -0.57 11.60
N ARG A 226 -8.07 -1.42 10.71
CA ARG A 226 -7.26 -2.59 11.10
C ARG A 226 -5.95 -2.21 11.82
N LEU A 227 -5.30 -1.11 11.40
CA LEU A 227 -4.12 -0.60 12.10
C LEU A 227 -4.49 -0.09 13.50
N LEU A 228 -5.59 0.65 13.60
CA LEU A 228 -6.05 1.30 14.83
C LEU A 228 -6.83 0.38 15.78
N GLU A 229 -7.32 -0.78 15.35
CA GLU A 229 -7.98 -1.73 16.25
C GLU A 229 -6.98 -2.63 17.00
N SER A 230 -5.76 -2.80 16.46
CA SER A 230 -4.77 -3.76 16.98
C SER A 230 -3.33 -3.24 16.94
N MET A 231 -2.69 -3.23 15.77
CA MET A 231 -1.24 -3.01 15.60
C MET A 231 -0.72 -1.68 16.18
N ALA A 232 -1.53 -0.63 16.21
CA ALA A 232 -1.16 0.66 16.79
C ALA A 232 -0.99 0.61 18.33
N TRP A 233 -1.52 -0.43 18.99
CA TRP A 233 -1.46 -0.61 20.45
C TRP A 233 -0.43 -1.66 20.88
N GLU A 234 0.15 -2.40 19.93
CA GLU A 234 1.15 -3.42 20.22
C GLU A 234 2.44 -2.82 20.78
N LYS A 235 3.19 -3.62 21.55
CA LYS A 235 4.53 -3.26 21.99
C LYS A 235 5.40 -2.94 20.77
N GLY A 236 6.15 -1.84 20.84
CA GLY A 236 6.92 -1.35 19.69
C GLY A 236 6.19 -0.29 18.87
N SER A 237 5.00 0.15 19.28
CA SER A 237 4.26 1.23 18.61
C SER A 237 4.79 2.62 18.99
N SER A 238 4.87 3.53 18.00
CA SER A 238 5.21 4.95 18.24
C SER A 238 4.10 5.73 18.97
N MET A 239 2.94 5.10 19.19
CA MET A 239 1.86 5.64 20.02
C MET A 239 2.36 5.91 21.44
N TYR A 240 3.16 5.01 22.00
CA TYR A 240 3.72 5.18 23.35
C TYR A 240 4.67 6.36 23.45
N ASN A 241 5.42 6.67 22.38
CA ASN A 241 6.26 7.87 22.32
C ASN A 241 5.37 9.14 22.39
N SER A 242 4.27 9.14 21.66
CA SER A 242 3.30 10.26 21.67
C SER A 242 2.61 10.40 23.04
N LEU A 243 2.32 9.26 23.69
CA LEU A 243 1.73 9.24 25.02
C LEU A 243 2.67 9.80 26.09
N ILE A 244 3.97 9.54 26.00
CA ILE A 244 4.97 10.16 26.90
C ILE A 244 4.99 11.68 26.73
N VAL A 245 4.98 12.17 25.49
CA VAL A 245 4.94 13.62 25.22
C VAL A 245 3.68 14.25 25.80
N ALA A 246 2.52 13.60 25.62
CA ALA A 246 1.25 14.11 26.13
C ALA A 246 1.10 13.98 27.67
N ARG A 247 1.66 12.92 28.27
CA ARG A 247 1.56 12.62 29.71
C ARG A 247 2.90 12.06 30.22
N PRO A 248 3.88 12.93 30.55
CA PRO A 248 5.23 12.52 30.94
C PRO A 248 5.29 11.57 32.15
N THR A 249 4.31 11.63 33.05
CA THR A 249 4.21 10.74 34.23
C THR A 249 4.11 9.26 33.86
N LEU A 250 3.66 8.93 32.65
CA LEU A 250 3.56 7.54 32.18
C LEU A 250 4.90 6.99 31.67
N SER A 251 5.93 7.82 31.52
CA SER A 251 7.22 7.43 30.95
C SER A 251 7.88 6.28 31.72
N ALA A 252 7.91 6.33 33.05
CA ALA A 252 8.54 5.28 33.86
C ALA A 252 7.86 3.92 33.64
N GLU A 253 6.53 3.90 33.57
CA GLU A 253 5.74 2.68 33.35
C GLU A 253 5.91 2.13 31.93
N ILE A 254 5.84 3.01 30.93
CA ILE A 254 6.03 2.66 29.51
C ILE A 254 7.42 2.05 29.28
N ASN A 255 8.45 2.62 29.91
CA ASN A 255 9.82 2.08 29.85
C ASN A 255 9.94 0.75 30.61
N ARG A 256 9.35 0.64 31.80
CA ARG A 256 9.35 -0.61 32.60
C ARG A 256 8.73 -1.78 31.86
N LEU A 257 7.63 -1.53 31.14
CA LEU A 257 6.94 -2.52 30.31
C LEU A 257 7.62 -2.72 28.93
N GLY A 258 8.60 -1.88 28.59
CA GLY A 258 9.32 -1.92 27.32
C GLY A 258 8.40 -1.76 26.13
N LEU A 259 7.47 -0.80 26.16
CA LEU A 259 6.43 -0.63 25.13
C LEU A 259 6.89 0.22 23.93
N LEU A 260 8.00 0.95 24.07
CA LEU A 260 8.49 1.87 23.06
C LEU A 260 8.86 1.18 21.75
N ALA A 261 8.67 1.91 20.66
CA ALA A 261 9.18 1.54 19.35
C ALA A 261 10.70 1.49 19.35
N GLU A 262 11.26 0.48 18.68
CA GLU A 262 12.67 0.51 18.30
C GLU A 262 12.96 1.76 17.45
N PRO A 263 14.17 2.32 17.53
CA PRO A 263 14.57 3.42 16.67
C PRO A 263 14.35 3.07 15.19
N MET A 264 13.83 4.02 14.42
CA MET A 264 13.61 3.82 12.99
C MET A 264 14.95 3.52 12.31
N PRO A 265 15.11 2.38 11.62
CA PRO A 265 16.37 2.00 10.98
C PRO A 265 16.77 3.02 9.92
N SER A 266 18.07 3.27 9.77
CA SER A 266 18.59 4.17 8.73
C SER A 266 18.31 3.62 7.33
N LEU A 267 18.32 4.50 6.33
CA LEU A 267 18.16 4.08 4.94
C LEU A 267 19.29 3.16 4.48
N ASP A 268 20.52 3.39 4.95
CA ASP A 268 21.67 2.52 4.66
C ASP A 268 21.47 1.11 5.23
N ALA A 269 20.95 0.99 6.45
CA ALA A 269 20.65 -0.31 7.05
C ALA A 269 19.60 -1.06 6.21
N ILE A 270 18.53 -0.39 5.79
CA ILE A 270 17.50 -0.96 4.91
C ILE A 270 18.10 -1.39 3.57
N ALA A 271 18.94 -0.54 2.95
CA ALA A 271 19.54 -0.83 1.66
C ALA A 271 20.43 -2.09 1.70
N VAL A 272 21.23 -2.24 2.77
CA VAL A 272 22.08 -3.42 3.00
C VAL A 272 21.25 -4.68 3.24
N HIS A 273 20.18 -4.60 4.03
CA HIS A 273 19.33 -5.76 4.33
C HIS A 273 18.56 -6.31 3.12
N HIS A 274 18.37 -5.49 2.09
CA HIS A 274 17.55 -5.83 0.91
C HIS A 274 18.36 -5.88 -0.40
N ASP A 275 19.70 -5.91 -0.33
CA ASP A 275 20.61 -5.94 -1.49
C ASP A 275 20.28 -4.88 -2.55
N ILE A 276 19.85 -3.69 -2.11
CA ILE A 276 19.41 -2.62 -3.01
C ILE A 276 20.65 -1.95 -3.59
N SER A 277 21.02 -2.32 -4.82
CA SER A 277 22.05 -1.59 -5.57
C SER A 277 21.54 -0.20 -5.97
N LEU A 278 22.00 0.85 -5.29
CA LEU A 278 21.89 2.24 -5.74
C LEU A 278 22.79 2.47 -6.96
N GLY A 279 22.38 1.93 -8.11
CA GLY A 279 23.05 2.20 -9.38
C GLY A 279 22.86 3.67 -9.78
N GLY A 280 23.85 4.53 -9.48
CA GLY A 280 24.03 5.81 -10.16
C GLY A 280 23.73 7.10 -9.38
N LEU A 281 23.79 7.12 -8.05
CA LEU A 281 23.75 8.36 -7.26
C LEU A 281 25.10 8.62 -6.55
N PRO A 282 25.53 9.88 -6.43
CA PRO A 282 26.80 10.21 -5.77
C PRO A 282 26.73 9.85 -4.28
N PRO A 283 27.87 9.49 -3.66
CA PRO A 283 27.91 9.08 -2.25
C PRO A 283 27.41 10.21 -1.35
N LEU A 284 26.48 9.89 -0.44
CA LEU A 284 25.96 10.81 0.56
C LEU A 284 27.11 11.28 1.49
N PRO A 285 27.09 12.54 1.96
CA PRO A 285 28.11 13.03 2.88
C PRO A 285 27.96 12.36 4.25
N PHE A 286 28.94 11.51 4.59
CA PHE A 286 29.11 10.90 5.91
C PHE A 286 28.96 11.96 7.01
N HIS A 287 27.94 11.83 7.85
CA HIS A 287 27.93 12.48 9.16
C HIS A 287 28.95 11.78 10.06
N LYS A 288 30.07 12.46 10.32
CA LYS A 288 31.01 12.07 11.37
C LYS A 288 30.27 12.10 12.72
N GLN A 289 30.24 10.98 13.43
CA GLN A 289 29.92 11.00 14.86
C GLN A 289 30.99 11.80 15.60
N PRO A 290 30.63 12.67 16.56
CA PRO A 290 31.59 13.21 17.50
C PRO A 290 32.00 12.10 18.48
N GLY A 291 33.30 11.94 18.69
CA GLY A 291 33.89 11.07 19.70
C GLY A 291 33.83 11.67 21.10
#